data_AF-A0A1I4P2Y2-F1
#
_entry.id   AF-A0A1I4P2Y2-F1
#
_cell.length_a   1.000
_cell.length_b   1.000
_cell.length_c   1.000
_cell.angle_alpha   90.00
_cell.angle_beta   90.00
_cell.angle_gamma   90.00
#
_symmetry.space_group_name_H-M   'P 1'
#
loop_
_entity.id
_entity.type
_entity.pdbx_description
1 polymer ?
#
loop_
_entity_poly.entity_id
_entity_poly.type
_entity_poly.pdbx_seq_one_letter_code
_entity_poly.pdbx_strand_id
1 'polypeptide(L)'
;MTEPPAPPDWAATATRAAMQAASELGLGSGFADLDAQTWARLRDRTAEILSGAGGTLPPDWERALAHVLGRPDPDELARDEADTVLAEQGEVFAPEDDA
;
A
#
# COMPACT_ATOMS: atom_id res chain seq x y z
N MET A 1 4.37 15.20 -6.21
CA MET A 1 4.38 14.25 -7.33
C MET A 1 3.84 12.94 -6.79
N THR A 2 2.62 12.59 -7.17
CA THR A 2 1.99 11.32 -6.82
C THR A 2 2.61 10.28 -7.74
N GLU A 3 3.34 9.30 -7.18
CA GLU A 3 3.84 8.18 -7.97
C GLU A 3 2.65 7.45 -8.59
N PRO A 4 2.64 7.16 -9.90
CA PRO A 4 1.54 6.44 -10.51
C PRO A 4 1.46 5.05 -9.87
N PRO A 5 0.25 4.57 -9.52
CA PRO A 5 0.09 3.22 -9.01
C PRO A 5 0.67 2.23 -10.01
N ALA A 6 1.28 1.16 -9.50
CA ALA A 6 1.84 0.11 -10.33
C ALA A 6 0.81 -0.35 -11.38
N PRO A 7 1.24 -0.72 -12.60
CA PRO A 7 0.32 -1.13 -13.65
C PRO A 7 -0.61 -2.24 -13.13
N PRO A 8 -1.91 -2.23 -13.49
CA PRO A 8 -2.92 -3.10 -12.88
C PRO A 8 -2.61 -4.59 -12.99
N ASP A 9 -1.87 -4.98 -14.03
CA ASP A 9 -1.40 -6.35 -14.25
C ASP A 9 -0.33 -6.79 -13.22
N TRP A 10 0.53 -5.86 -12.81
CA TRP A 10 1.53 -6.10 -11.78
C TRP A 10 0.90 -6.22 -10.39
N ALA A 11 -0.05 -5.33 -10.05
CA ALA A 11 -0.73 -5.35 -8.76
C ALA A 11 -1.45 -6.69 -8.54
N ALA A 12 -2.20 -7.17 -9.55
CA ALA A 12 -2.87 -8.48 -9.48
C ALA A 12 -1.88 -9.64 -9.32
N THR A 13 -0.72 -9.57 -9.98
CA THR A 13 0.35 -10.58 -9.88
C THR A 13 1.01 -10.56 -8.49
N ALA A 14 1.26 -9.37 -7.94
CA ALA A 14 1.80 -9.16 -6.60
C ALA A 14 0.84 -9.67 -5.52
N THR A 15 -0.47 -9.40 -5.63
CA THR A 15 -1.48 -9.94 -4.69
C THR A 15 -1.49 -11.48 -4.73
N ARG A 16 -1.44 -12.09 -5.92
CA ARG A 16 -1.39 -13.56 -6.04
C ARG A 16 -0.13 -14.15 -5.43
N ALA A 17 1.03 -13.55 -5.70
CA ALA A 17 2.29 -13.98 -5.11
C ALA A 17 2.29 -13.84 -3.58
N ALA A 18 1.73 -12.75 -3.05
CA ALA A 18 1.59 -12.54 -1.61
C ALA A 18 0.63 -13.53 -0.96
N MET A 19 -0.51 -13.83 -1.58
CA MET A 19 -1.43 -14.86 -1.09
C MET A 19 -0.79 -16.25 -1.09
N GLN A 20 -0.01 -16.57 -2.11
CA GLN A 20 0.75 -17.83 -2.15
C GLN A 20 1.81 -17.86 -1.05
N ALA A 21 2.61 -16.81 -0.91
CA ALA A 21 3.61 -16.68 0.15
C ALA A 21 2.98 -16.81 1.54
N ALA A 22 1.81 -16.19 1.76
CA ALA A 22 1.05 -16.31 2.99
C ALA A 22 0.66 -17.76 3.28
N SER A 23 0.10 -18.44 2.27
CA SER A 23 -0.27 -19.86 2.40
C SER A 23 0.93 -20.75 2.70
N GLU A 24 2.09 -20.50 2.08
CA GLU A 24 3.32 -21.26 2.34
C GLU A 24 3.89 -21.01 3.74
N LEU A 25 3.75 -19.78 4.25
CA LEU A 25 4.17 -19.40 5.59
C LEU A 25 3.13 -19.75 6.68
N GLY A 26 1.97 -20.28 6.30
CA GLY A 26 0.86 -20.55 7.23
C GLY A 26 0.22 -19.27 7.79
N LEU A 27 0.37 -18.14 7.08
CA LEU A 27 -0.24 -16.86 7.41
C LEU A 27 -1.65 -16.81 6.80
N GLY A 28 -2.62 -16.40 7.61
CA GLY A 28 -3.98 -16.15 7.12
C GLY A 28 -4.06 -14.89 6.24
N SER A 29 -5.27 -14.46 5.93
CA SER A 29 -5.51 -13.29 5.06
C SER A 29 -5.34 -11.92 5.74
N GLY A 30 -4.97 -11.90 7.03
CA GLY A 30 -4.84 -10.68 7.84
C GLY A 30 -3.49 -9.99 7.66
N PHE A 31 -3.22 -9.44 6.48
CA PHE A 31 -1.93 -8.82 6.15
C PHE A 31 -1.67 -7.50 6.88
N ALA A 32 -2.73 -6.74 7.16
CA ALA A 32 -2.67 -5.44 7.84
C ALA A 32 -2.13 -5.55 9.27
N ASP A 33 -2.45 -6.63 9.99
CA ASP A 33 -2.08 -6.85 11.39
C ASP A 33 -0.77 -7.63 11.59
N LEU A 34 -0.04 -7.96 10.51
CA LEU A 34 1.20 -8.73 10.65
C LEU A 34 2.30 -7.92 11.36
N ASP A 35 2.98 -8.50 12.34
CA ASP A 35 4.19 -7.92 12.93
C ASP A 35 5.28 -7.68 11.89
N ALA A 36 6.20 -6.75 12.17
CA ALA A 36 7.29 -6.37 11.26
C ALA A 36 8.16 -7.55 10.82
N GLN A 37 8.42 -8.52 11.71
CA GLN A 37 9.19 -9.72 11.37
C GLN A 37 8.42 -10.64 10.41
N THR A 38 7.14 -10.84 10.67
CA THR A 38 6.27 -11.69 9.85
C THR A 38 6.04 -11.06 8.47
N TRP A 39 5.88 -9.75 8.44
CA TRP A 39 5.82 -8.96 7.21
C TRP A 39 7.10 -9.08 6.39
N ALA A 40 8.28 -8.97 7.01
CA ALA A 40 9.55 -9.11 6.32
C ALA A 40 9.71 -10.49 5.66
N ARG A 41 9.26 -11.57 6.33
CA ARG A 41 9.25 -12.93 5.78
C ARG A 41 8.29 -13.07 4.61
N LEU A 42 7.09 -12.52 4.73
CA LEU A 42 6.10 -12.49 3.64
C LEU A 42 6.64 -11.76 2.42
N ARG A 43 7.26 -10.59 2.63
CA ARG A 43 7.88 -9.78 1.58
C ARG A 43 8.99 -10.54 0.87
N ASP A 44 9.92 -11.14 1.62
CA ASP A 44 11.04 -11.92 1.07
C ASP A 44 10.52 -13.05 0.19
N ARG A 45 9.55 -13.82 0.71
CA ARG A 45 8.94 -14.93 -0.03
C ARG A 45 8.15 -14.47 -1.27
N THR A 46 7.47 -13.34 -1.18
CA THR A 46 6.76 -12.74 -2.32
C THR A 46 7.75 -12.32 -3.41
N ALA A 47 8.90 -11.73 -3.03
CA ALA A 47 9.96 -11.37 -3.97
C ALA A 47 10.54 -12.60 -4.68
N GLU A 48 10.76 -13.70 -3.94
CA GLU A 48 11.22 -14.96 -4.52
C GLU A 48 10.23 -15.51 -5.56
N ILE A 49 8.92 -15.48 -5.27
CA ILE A 49 7.88 -15.95 -6.20
C ILE A 49 7.84 -15.07 -7.46
N LEU A 50 7.88 -13.75 -7.30
CA LEU A 50 7.86 -12.80 -8.42
C LEU A 50 9.12 -12.91 -9.29
N SER A 51 10.29 -13.07 -8.66
CA SER A 51 11.57 -13.23 -9.36
C SER A 51 11.67 -14.59 -10.05
N GLY A 52 11.15 -15.65 -9.42
CA GLY A 52 11.08 -17.00 -10.00
C GLY A 52 10.14 -17.11 -11.19
N ALA A 53 9.12 -16.25 -11.27
CA ALA A 53 8.23 -16.13 -12.42
C ALA A 53 8.87 -15.39 -13.63
N GLY A 54 10.14 -14.96 -13.51
CA GLY A 54 10.82 -14.18 -14.55
C GLY A 54 10.40 -12.72 -14.60
N GLY A 55 9.66 -12.24 -13.60
CA GLY A 55 9.25 -10.84 -13.46
C GLY A 55 10.37 -9.99 -12.89
N THR A 56 10.54 -8.78 -13.42
CA THR A 56 11.42 -7.77 -12.81
C THR A 56 10.63 -7.02 -11.74
N LEU A 57 11.19 -6.92 -10.54
CA LEU A 57 10.62 -6.13 -9.46
C LEU A 57 10.82 -4.63 -9.77
N PRO A 58 9.76 -3.81 -9.82
CA PRO A 58 9.91 -2.36 -9.99
C PRO A 58 10.58 -1.74 -8.74
N PRO A 59 11.23 -0.57 -8.86
CA PRO A 59 11.99 0.04 -7.75
C PRO A 59 11.17 0.34 -6.47
N ASP A 60 9.84 0.48 -6.57
CA ASP A 60 8.94 0.78 -5.44
C ASP A 60 7.91 -0.35 -5.18
N TRP A 61 8.28 -1.58 -5.54
CA TRP A 61 7.39 -2.74 -5.41
C TRP A 61 6.97 -3.02 -3.96
N GLU A 62 7.81 -2.70 -2.99
CA GLU A 62 7.53 -2.94 -1.57
C GLU A 62 6.42 -2.03 -1.04
N ARG A 63 6.50 -0.73 -1.39
CA ARG A 63 5.46 0.25 -1.08
C ARG A 63 4.16 -0.09 -1.80
N ALA A 64 4.25 -0.44 -3.08
CA ALA A 64 3.08 -0.84 -3.86
C ALA A 64 2.43 -2.13 -3.30
N LEU A 65 3.23 -3.08 -2.82
CA LEU A 65 2.73 -4.30 -2.18
C LEU A 65 2.03 -4.00 -0.85
N ALA A 66 2.62 -3.14 0.00
CA ALA A 66 1.99 -2.70 1.25
C ALA A 66 0.63 -2.04 0.99
N HIS A 67 0.59 -1.11 0.02
CA HIS A 67 -0.64 -0.43 -0.39
C HIS A 67 -1.72 -1.39 -0.90
N VAL A 68 -1.36 -2.33 -1.79
CA VAL A 68 -2.31 -3.32 -2.34
C VAL A 68 -2.80 -4.31 -1.28
N LEU A 69 -1.99 -4.62 -0.27
CA LEU A 69 -2.37 -5.47 0.85
C LEU A 69 -3.08 -4.71 1.98
N GLY A 70 -3.33 -3.40 1.79
CA GLY A 70 -4.02 -2.56 2.76
C GLY A 70 -3.24 -2.32 4.06
N ARG A 71 -1.91 -2.47 4.01
CA ARG A 71 -1.03 -2.19 5.15
C ARG A 71 -0.64 -0.71 5.10
N PRO A 72 -0.87 0.06 6.18
CA PRO A 72 -0.42 1.44 6.22
C PRO A 72 1.10 1.46 6.17
N ASP A 73 1.65 2.15 5.16
CA ASP A 73 3.08 2.41 5.10
C ASP A 73 3.41 3.43 6.20
N PRO A 74 4.44 3.20 7.04
CA PRO A 74 4.81 4.17 8.06
C PRO A 74 5.19 5.54 7.46
N ASP A 75 5.64 5.58 6.20
CA ASP A 75 5.92 6.81 5.47
C ASP A 75 4.65 7.48 4.90
N GLU A 76 3.57 6.73 4.61
CA GLU A 76 2.27 7.30 4.23
C GLU A 76 1.54 7.91 5.44
N LEU A 77 1.68 7.32 6.64
CA LEU A 77 1.06 7.88 7.85
C LEU A 77 1.57 9.30 8.15
N ALA A 78 2.86 9.56 7.91
CA ALA A 78 3.46 10.89 8.04
C ALA A 78 3.00 11.89 6.96
N ARG A 79 2.45 11.40 5.85
CA ARG A 79 1.95 12.24 4.74
C ARG A 79 0.46 12.51 4.85
N ASP A 80 -0.32 11.57 5.36
CA ASP A 80 -1.77 11.72 5.58
C ASP A 80 -2.07 12.75 6.70
N GLU A 81 -1.21 12.82 7.73
CA GLU A 81 -1.27 13.88 8.76
C GLU A 81 -1.09 15.30 8.19
N ALA A 82 -0.49 15.45 6.99
CA ALA A 82 -0.38 16.75 6.33
C ALA A 82 -1.60 17.12 5.47
N ASP A 83 -2.41 16.14 5.04
CA ASP A 83 -3.62 16.37 4.24
C ASP A 83 -4.85 16.64 5.13
N THR A 84 -4.86 16.12 6.37
CA THR A 84 -5.95 16.40 7.33
C THR A 84 -5.97 17.86 7.81
N VAL A 85 -4.87 18.61 7.68
CA VAL A 85 -4.79 20.02 8.13
C VAL A 85 -5.42 21.00 7.11
N LEU A 86 -5.75 20.56 5.89
CA LEU A 86 -6.41 21.41 4.89
C LEU A 86 -7.95 21.31 4.90
N ALA A 87 -8.53 20.37 5.66
CA ALA A 87 -9.98 20.22 5.76
C ALA A 87 -10.63 21.18 6.77
N GLU A 88 -9.87 21.82 7.66
CA GLU A 88 -10.42 22.70 8.70
C GLU A 88 -10.46 24.20 8.32
N GLN A 89 -9.92 24.59 7.16
CA GLN A 89 -9.85 26.00 6.74
C GLN A 89 -10.90 26.35 5.64
N GLY A 90 -12.02 25.62 5.63
CA GLY A 90 -13.05 25.70 4.60
C GLY A 90 -14.43 26.16 5.10
N GLU A 91 -14.50 27.03 6.11
CA GLU A 91 -15.78 27.67 6.47
C GLU A 91 -15.61 29.19 6.58
N VAL A 92 -15.61 29.86 5.43
CA VAL A 92 -15.98 31.29 5.34
C VAL A 92 -17.35 31.32 4.67
N PHE A 93 -18.40 31.31 5.51
CA PHE A 93 -19.75 31.69 5.11
C PHE A 93 -19.70 33.07 4.43
N ALA A 94 -20.06 33.13 3.15
CA ALA A 94 -20.43 34.39 2.52
C ALA A 94 -21.82 34.79 3.04
N PRO A 95 -22.01 35.96 3.67
CA PRO A 95 -23.34 36.47 3.90
C PRO A 95 -23.95 36.90 2.56
N GLU A 96 -25.13 36.36 2.27
CA GLU A 96 -26.01 36.80 1.19
C GLU A 96 -26.36 38.28 1.42
N ASP A 97 -25.93 39.16 0.52
CA ASP A 97 -26.35 40.57 0.48
C ASP A 97 -27.55 40.66 -0.49
N ASP A 98 -28.73 40.77 0.13
CA ASP A 98 -30.04 41.01 -0.45
C ASP A 98 -30.06 42.42 -1.07
N ALA A 99 -30.47 42.56 -2.34
CA ALA A 99 -30.56 43.83 -3.07
C ALA A 99 -31.98 44.16 -3.50
#